data_AF-A0A2E2U579-F1
#
_entry.id   AF-A0A2E2U579-F1
#
_cell.length_a   1.000
_cell.length_b   1.000
_cell.length_c   1.000
_cell.angle_alpha   90.00
_cell.angle_beta   90.00
_cell.angle_gamma   90.00
#
_symmetry.space_group_name_H-M   'P 1'
#
loop_
_entity.id
_entity.type
_entity.pdbx_description
1 polymer ?
#
loop_
_entity_poly.entity_id
_entity_poly.type
_entity_poly.pdbx_seq_one_letter_code
_entity_poly.pdbx_strand_id
1 'polypeptide(L)'
;MRKLLSLFFIFTSFNSFGYKSEDIALTDYEFNRYVKPQLISISQDYQSLILQINPELSDYKGFFNAYRDLIMLSLKIEKYCLKKDVNLDCQQVLEAAIKIVRKSFPALGKKIPFSKKTFLDESSIIIAQQAHIDFFKSFTALETNLNNNYYLYLSRTEINARMIELIKSIKISYVTFSDFILKSSDQRFFKEFKAFWTDFIKPTRLYIIPHNDQSLFIQKINDLNLRLNFLNVVLTKRNHPISKQTKTLVTIMHNRWNNILKVTLRR
;
A
#
# COMPACT_ATOMS: atom_id res chain seq x y z
N MET A 1 -6.10 35.45 -40.30
CA MET A 1 -7.16 34.50 -39.86
C MET A 1 -6.71 33.06 -39.60
N ARG A 2 -5.55 32.56 -40.08
CA ARG A 2 -5.11 31.17 -39.82
C ARG A 2 -4.58 30.87 -38.40
N LYS A 3 -4.17 31.87 -37.63
CA LYS A 3 -3.64 31.69 -36.26
C LYS A 3 -4.70 31.58 -35.16
N LEU A 4 -5.96 31.94 -35.44
CA LEU A 4 -7.07 31.86 -34.48
C LEU A 4 -7.73 30.47 -34.45
N LEU A 5 -7.57 29.67 -35.51
CA LEU A 5 -8.15 28.32 -35.61
C LEU A 5 -7.33 27.25 -34.87
N SER A 6 -6.04 27.47 -34.67
CA SER A 6 -5.14 26.56 -33.93
C SER A 6 -5.32 26.62 -32.40
N LEU A 7 -5.95 27.67 -31.88
CA LEU A 7 -6.25 27.79 -30.44
C LEU A 7 -7.53 27.04 -30.04
N PHE A 8 -8.46 26.81 -30.98
CA PHE A 8 -9.72 26.12 -30.68
C PHE A 8 -9.56 24.60 -30.50
N PHE A 9 -8.58 23.99 -31.19
CA PHE A 9 -8.30 22.55 -31.08
C PHE A 9 -7.56 22.15 -29.79
N ILE A 10 -7.06 23.11 -29.01
CA ILE A 10 -6.42 22.84 -27.70
C ILE A 10 -7.47 22.73 -26.59
N PHE A 11 -8.68 23.26 -26.79
CA PHE A 11 -9.76 23.19 -25.79
C PHE A 11 -10.65 21.94 -25.91
N THR A 12 -10.54 21.16 -26.98
CA THR A 12 -11.36 19.93 -27.18
C THR A 12 -10.62 18.63 -26.84
N SER A 13 -9.36 18.69 -26.43
CA SER A 13 -8.53 17.49 -26.16
C SER A 13 -8.56 16.99 -24.70
N PHE A 14 -9.40 17.57 -23.83
CA PHE A 14 -9.52 17.17 -22.41
C PHE A 14 -10.80 16.40 -22.05
N ASN A 15 -11.51 15.83 -23.02
CA ASN A 15 -12.51 14.82 -22.71
C ASN A 15 -11.82 13.45 -22.56
N SER A 16 -11.01 13.28 -21.50
CA SER A 16 -10.72 11.94 -21.04
C SER A 16 -12.04 11.38 -20.50
N PHE A 17 -12.63 10.42 -21.21
CA PHE A 17 -13.83 9.72 -20.78
C PHE A 17 -13.51 8.88 -19.54
N GLY A 18 -13.54 9.52 -18.37
CA GLY A 18 -13.58 8.85 -17.07
C GLY A 18 -14.99 8.37 -16.78
N TYR A 19 -15.11 7.34 -15.95
CA TYR A 19 -16.39 6.89 -15.41
C TYR A 19 -17.00 8.01 -14.58
N LYS A 20 -18.27 8.33 -14.85
CA LYS A 20 -19.05 9.29 -14.07
C LYS A 20 -19.80 8.57 -12.97
N SER A 21 -20.27 9.31 -11.96
CA SER A 21 -21.07 8.73 -10.88
C SER A 21 -22.35 8.05 -11.37
N GLU A 22 -22.93 8.52 -12.49
CA GLU A 22 -24.11 7.92 -13.14
C GLU A 22 -23.82 6.54 -13.75
N ASP A 23 -22.57 6.26 -14.13
CA ASP A 23 -22.13 4.98 -14.68
C ASP A 23 -21.91 3.91 -13.60
N ILE A 24 -21.96 4.29 -12.32
CA ILE A 24 -21.58 3.44 -11.19
C ILE A 24 -22.82 2.97 -10.46
N ALA A 25 -23.03 1.65 -10.40
CA ALA A 25 -24.08 1.05 -9.60
C ALA A 25 -23.52 -0.13 -8.84
N LEU A 26 -22.80 0.21 -7.77
CA LEU A 26 -22.23 -0.74 -6.86
C LEU A 26 -23.04 -0.74 -5.57
N THR A 27 -23.59 -1.89 -5.20
CA THR A 27 -24.23 -2.07 -3.91
C THR A 27 -23.20 -2.38 -2.82
N ASP A 28 -23.54 -2.13 -1.55
CA ASP A 28 -22.70 -2.54 -0.41
C ASP A 28 -22.39 -4.04 -0.44
N TYR A 29 -23.38 -4.86 -0.82
CA TYR A 29 -23.19 -6.31 -0.93
C TYR A 29 -22.10 -6.64 -1.95
N GLU A 30 -22.18 -6.05 -3.15
CA GLU A 30 -21.21 -6.29 -4.22
C GLU A 30 -19.83 -5.77 -3.88
N PHE A 31 -19.75 -4.60 -3.25
CA PHE A 31 -18.49 -4.04 -2.77
C PHE A 31 -17.81 -4.99 -1.78
N ASN A 32 -18.56 -5.48 -0.80
CA ASN A 32 -18.04 -6.36 0.24
C ASN A 32 -17.69 -7.78 -0.26
N ARG A 33 -18.51 -8.35 -1.16
CA ARG A 33 -18.36 -9.74 -1.62
C ARG A 33 -17.49 -9.90 -2.85
N TYR A 34 -17.42 -8.90 -3.72
CA TYR A 34 -16.68 -9.01 -4.99
C TYR A 34 -15.53 -8.02 -5.09
N VAL A 35 -15.75 -6.73 -4.83
CA VAL A 35 -14.72 -5.71 -5.05
C VAL A 35 -13.61 -5.80 -4.02
N LYS A 36 -13.95 -5.76 -2.74
CA LYS A 36 -12.98 -5.74 -1.63
C LYS A 36 -12.04 -6.96 -1.65
N PRO A 37 -12.52 -8.21 -1.83
CA PRO A 37 -11.62 -9.36 -1.96
C PRO A 37 -10.65 -9.24 -3.13
N GLN A 38 -11.09 -8.73 -4.28
CA GLN A 38 -10.22 -8.54 -5.44
C GLN A 38 -9.18 -7.44 -5.21
N LEU A 39 -9.53 -6.35 -4.52
CA LEU A 39 -8.56 -5.32 -4.12
C LEU A 39 -7.48 -5.87 -3.16
N ILE A 40 -7.88 -6.76 -2.24
CA ILE A 40 -6.94 -7.49 -1.37
C ILE A 40 -6.01 -8.36 -2.22
N SER A 41 -6.55 -9.13 -3.17
CA SER A 41 -5.74 -9.97 -4.06
C SER A 41 -4.78 -9.15 -4.92
N ILE A 42 -5.22 -8.04 -5.54
CA ILE A 42 -4.34 -7.16 -6.32
C ILE A 42 -3.21 -6.62 -5.44
N SER A 43 -3.49 -6.30 -4.18
CA SER A 43 -2.45 -5.84 -3.25
C SER A 43 -1.42 -6.92 -2.90
N GLN A 44 -1.84 -8.18 -2.81
CA GLN A 44 -0.94 -9.32 -2.62
C GLN A 44 -0.15 -9.63 -3.89
N ASP A 45 -0.79 -9.57 -5.05
CA ASP A 45 -0.16 -9.77 -6.35
C ASP A 45 0.90 -8.68 -6.59
N TYR A 46 0.66 -7.43 -6.18
CA TYR A 46 1.65 -6.36 -6.21
C TYR A 46 2.89 -6.66 -5.35
N GLN A 47 2.71 -7.23 -4.16
CA GLN A 47 3.84 -7.63 -3.30
C GLN A 47 4.67 -8.72 -3.98
N SER A 48 3.99 -9.74 -4.51
CA SER A 48 4.62 -10.80 -5.30
C SER A 48 5.35 -10.23 -6.52
N LEU A 49 4.78 -9.24 -7.20
CA LEU A 49 5.38 -8.58 -8.35
C LEU A 49 6.67 -7.86 -8.00
N ILE A 50 6.68 -7.06 -6.93
CA ILE A 50 7.91 -6.42 -6.43
C ILE A 50 8.95 -7.48 -6.12
N LEU A 51 8.61 -8.53 -5.37
CA LEU A 51 9.57 -9.53 -4.92
C LEU A 51 10.08 -10.43 -6.05
N GLN A 52 9.29 -10.65 -7.11
CA GLN A 52 9.75 -11.36 -8.30
C GLN A 52 10.76 -10.54 -9.12
N ILE A 53 10.56 -9.22 -9.18
CA ILE A 53 11.49 -8.32 -9.87
C ILE A 53 12.73 -8.06 -8.98
N ASN A 54 12.57 -8.12 -7.65
CA ASN A 54 13.60 -7.80 -6.65
C ASN A 54 13.75 -8.97 -5.65
N PRO A 55 14.26 -10.13 -6.08
CA PRO A 55 14.34 -11.33 -5.24
C PRO A 55 15.18 -11.16 -3.97
N GLU A 56 16.14 -10.23 -3.97
CA GLU A 56 16.94 -9.87 -2.79
C GLU A 56 16.14 -9.21 -1.67
N LEU A 57 14.94 -8.70 -1.95
CA LEU A 57 14.03 -8.15 -0.95
C LEU A 57 13.11 -9.22 -0.33
N SER A 58 13.25 -10.49 -0.72
CA SER A 58 12.38 -11.59 -0.26
C SER A 58 12.39 -11.78 1.27
N ASP A 59 13.50 -11.46 1.93
CA ASP A 59 13.62 -11.47 3.39
C ASP A 59 12.62 -10.52 4.08
N TYR A 60 12.18 -9.47 3.38
CA TYR A 60 11.22 -8.49 3.88
C TYR A 60 9.76 -8.87 3.59
N LYS A 61 9.50 -10.01 2.95
CA LYS A 61 8.14 -10.51 2.67
C LYS A 61 7.26 -10.53 3.93
N GLY A 62 7.85 -10.88 5.08
CA GLY A 62 7.17 -10.92 6.37
C GLY A 62 6.56 -9.58 6.79
N PHE A 63 7.23 -8.46 6.46
CA PHE A 63 6.76 -7.12 6.85
C PHE A 63 5.50 -6.69 6.12
N PHE A 64 5.28 -7.11 4.86
CA PHE A 64 4.02 -6.82 4.17
C PHE A 64 2.81 -7.42 4.89
N ASN A 65 2.97 -8.64 5.40
CA ASN A 65 1.93 -9.30 6.21
C ASN A 65 1.80 -8.65 7.59
N ALA A 66 2.93 -8.35 8.24
CA ALA A 66 2.93 -7.67 9.54
C ALA A 66 2.16 -6.34 9.46
N TYR A 67 2.44 -5.50 8.45
CA TYR A 67 1.74 -4.23 8.28
C TYR A 67 0.28 -4.38 7.88
N ARG A 68 -0.09 -5.41 7.10
CA ARG A 68 -1.51 -5.72 6.89
C ARG A 68 -2.22 -5.88 8.22
N ASP A 69 -1.65 -6.70 9.08
CA ASP A 69 -2.28 -7.10 10.33
C ASP A 69 -2.25 -5.94 11.33
N LEU A 70 -1.16 -5.16 11.40
CA LEU A 70 -1.06 -3.95 12.21
C LEU A 70 -2.05 -2.85 11.77
N ILE A 71 -2.27 -2.65 10.47
CA ILE A 71 -3.27 -1.70 9.99
C ILE A 71 -4.69 -2.13 10.41
N MET A 72 -5.01 -3.42 10.31
CA MET A 72 -6.30 -3.92 10.81
C MET A 72 -6.43 -3.79 12.33
N LEU A 73 -5.35 -4.03 13.08
CA LEU A 73 -5.33 -3.81 14.53
C LEU A 73 -5.46 -2.33 14.87
N SER A 74 -4.95 -1.41 14.06
CA SER A 74 -5.07 0.03 14.33
C SER A 74 -6.54 0.49 14.42
N LEU A 75 -7.43 -0.10 13.62
CA LEU A 75 -8.89 0.14 13.73
C LEU A 75 -9.48 -0.43 15.02
N LYS A 76 -8.95 -1.57 15.48
CA LYS A 76 -9.37 -2.15 16.76
C LYS A 76 -8.86 -1.33 17.94
N ILE A 77 -7.65 -0.78 17.84
CA ILE A 77 -7.11 0.17 18.83
C ILE A 77 -8.05 1.38 18.91
N GLU A 78 -8.41 1.97 17.77
CA GLU A 78 -9.34 3.10 17.73
C GLU A 78 -10.68 2.74 18.40
N LYS A 79 -11.25 1.58 18.07
CA LYS A 79 -12.54 1.12 18.59
C LYS A 79 -12.53 0.79 20.09
N TYR A 80 -11.48 0.14 20.59
CA TYR A 80 -11.47 -0.46 21.93
C TYR A 80 -10.61 0.32 22.93
N CYS A 81 -9.52 0.95 22.49
CA CYS A 81 -8.54 1.62 23.36
C CYS A 81 -8.82 3.11 23.57
N LEU A 82 -9.71 3.73 22.80
CA LEU A 82 -10.14 5.13 23.01
C LEU A 82 -11.35 5.25 23.95
N LYS A 83 -11.80 4.14 24.54
CA LYS A 83 -12.83 4.12 25.56
C LYS A 83 -12.22 4.53 26.91
N LYS A 84 -13.04 5.19 27.76
CA LYS A 84 -12.58 5.69 29.07
C LYS A 84 -12.09 4.58 30.01
N ASP A 85 -12.67 3.39 29.92
CA ASP A 85 -12.35 2.29 30.84
C ASP A 85 -11.37 1.29 30.24
N VAL A 86 -10.46 0.81 31.10
CA VAL A 86 -9.60 -0.33 30.79
C VAL A 86 -10.49 -1.55 30.56
N ASN A 87 -10.32 -2.18 29.40
CA ASN A 87 -11.07 -3.33 28.95
C ASN A 87 -10.14 -4.37 28.36
N LEU A 88 -10.54 -5.63 28.50
CA LEU A 88 -9.77 -6.78 28.05
C LEU A 88 -9.54 -6.76 26.53
N ASP A 89 -10.49 -6.23 25.75
CA ASP A 89 -10.39 -6.18 24.29
C ASP A 89 -9.21 -5.32 23.82
N CYS A 90 -9.03 -4.14 24.39
CA CYS A 90 -7.91 -3.28 24.06
C CYS A 90 -6.57 -3.92 24.48
N GLN A 91 -6.51 -4.52 25.68
CA GLN A 91 -5.32 -5.24 26.12
C GLN A 91 -4.91 -6.32 25.10
N GLN A 92 -5.85 -7.18 24.70
CA GLN A 92 -5.61 -8.23 23.71
C GLN A 92 -5.16 -7.68 22.35
N VAL A 93 -5.72 -6.53 21.93
CA VAL A 93 -5.33 -5.87 20.67
C VAL A 93 -3.89 -5.35 20.74
N LEU A 94 -3.49 -4.74 21.84
CA LEU A 94 -2.13 -4.25 22.04
C LEU A 94 -1.12 -5.41 22.14
N GLU A 95 -1.44 -6.46 22.88
CA GLU A 95 -0.62 -7.69 22.95
C GLU A 95 -0.43 -8.33 21.58
N ALA A 96 -1.50 -8.40 20.77
CA ALA A 96 -1.43 -8.91 19.41
C ALA A 96 -0.52 -8.03 18.51
N ALA A 97 -0.62 -6.70 18.63
CA ALA A 97 0.24 -5.77 17.90
C ALA A 97 1.72 -5.94 18.29
N ILE A 98 2.01 -6.02 19.60
CA ILE A 98 3.35 -6.26 20.14
C ILE A 98 3.91 -7.59 19.61
N LYS A 99 3.11 -8.67 19.63
CA LYS A 99 3.51 -9.99 19.12
C LYS A 99 3.89 -9.95 17.64
N ILE A 100 3.12 -9.24 16.82
CA ILE A 100 3.42 -9.07 15.39
C ILE A 100 4.76 -8.34 15.22
N VAL A 101 4.94 -7.20 15.89
CA VAL A 101 6.15 -6.39 15.78
C VAL A 101 7.38 -7.18 16.21
N ARG A 102 7.33 -7.85 17.38
CA ARG A 102 8.42 -8.69 17.89
C ARG A 102 8.77 -9.85 16.95
N LYS A 103 7.78 -10.49 16.34
CA LYS A 103 8.01 -11.58 15.38
C LYS A 103 8.73 -11.10 14.11
N SER A 104 8.60 -9.82 13.75
CA SER A 104 9.22 -9.24 12.56
C SER A 104 10.66 -8.75 12.78
N PHE A 105 11.09 -8.50 14.02
CA PHE A 105 12.44 -8.01 14.33
C PHE A 105 13.60 -8.84 13.77
N PRO A 106 13.57 -10.19 13.79
CA PRO A 106 14.68 -10.98 13.24
C PRO A 106 14.97 -10.69 11.76
N ALA A 107 13.95 -10.28 10.98
CA ALA A 107 14.12 -9.92 9.59
C ALA A 107 14.69 -8.50 9.40
N LEU A 108 14.57 -7.62 10.41
CA LEU A 108 15.02 -6.23 10.36
C LEU A 108 16.56 -6.11 10.35
N GLY A 109 17.26 -7.04 11.00
CA GLY A 109 18.72 -7.05 11.10
C GLY A 109 19.44 -7.64 9.88
N LYS A 110 18.70 -8.12 8.87
CA LYS A 110 19.31 -8.76 7.69
C LYS A 110 19.95 -7.71 6.78
N LYS A 111 21.19 -7.98 6.36
CA LYS A 111 21.90 -7.12 5.40
C LYS A 111 21.38 -7.37 3.99
N ILE A 112 21.15 -6.30 3.24
CA ILE A 112 20.78 -6.39 1.83
C ILE A 112 22.06 -6.51 1.00
N PRO A 113 22.22 -7.57 0.18
CA PRO A 113 23.38 -7.71 -0.67
C PRO A 113 23.25 -6.82 -1.91
N PHE A 114 23.38 -5.50 -1.74
CA PHE A 114 23.35 -4.52 -2.84
C PHE A 114 24.52 -4.69 -3.83
N SER A 115 25.59 -5.40 -3.44
CA SER A 115 26.79 -5.64 -4.25
C SER A 115 26.57 -6.46 -5.52
N LYS A 116 25.37 -7.02 -5.74
CA LYS A 116 25.02 -7.82 -6.93
C LYS A 116 24.04 -7.13 -7.89
N LYS A 117 23.71 -5.85 -7.68
CA LYS A 117 22.66 -5.19 -8.47
C LYS A 117 23.22 -4.57 -9.75
N THR A 118 22.88 -5.17 -10.87
CA THR A 118 23.16 -4.63 -12.21
C THR A 118 22.33 -3.38 -12.54
N PHE A 119 21.31 -3.05 -11.73
CA PHE A 119 20.32 -2.01 -12.03
C PHE A 119 20.19 -0.91 -10.96
N LEU A 120 21.09 -0.87 -9.96
CA LEU A 120 21.26 0.29 -9.09
C LEU A 120 22.63 0.90 -9.36
N ASP A 121 22.65 2.18 -9.69
CA ASP A 121 23.89 2.96 -9.65
C ASP A 121 24.33 3.22 -8.19
N GLU A 122 25.57 3.68 -8.01
CA GLU A 122 26.15 3.94 -6.68
C GLU A 122 25.33 4.92 -5.84
N SER A 123 24.78 5.96 -6.46
CA SER A 123 23.94 6.94 -5.76
C SER A 123 22.63 6.31 -5.28
N SER A 124 22.02 5.45 -6.10
CA SER A 124 20.83 4.68 -5.75
C SER A 124 21.08 3.69 -4.60
N ILE A 125 22.29 3.12 -4.49
CA ILE A 125 22.68 2.26 -3.37
C ILE A 125 22.69 3.05 -2.06
N ILE A 126 23.31 4.24 -2.06
CA ILE A 126 23.34 5.12 -0.87
C ILE A 126 21.92 5.49 -0.44
N ILE A 127 21.07 5.86 -1.40
CA ILE A 127 19.65 6.20 -1.14
C ILE A 127 18.90 5.01 -0.54
N ALA A 128 19.10 3.79 -1.07
CA ALA A 128 18.47 2.58 -0.57
C ALA A 128 18.94 2.24 0.86
N GLN A 129 20.24 2.40 1.15
CA GLN A 129 20.80 2.21 2.48
C GLN A 129 20.22 3.21 3.49
N GLN A 130 20.14 4.49 3.13
CA GLN A 130 19.52 5.50 3.99
C GLN A 130 18.05 5.16 4.27
N ALA A 131 17.29 4.77 3.24
CA ALA A 131 15.90 4.37 3.42
C ALA A 131 15.75 3.12 4.32
N HIS A 132 16.69 2.18 4.25
CA HIS A 132 16.72 1.04 5.17
C HIS A 132 16.97 1.47 6.62
N ILE A 133 17.91 2.41 6.85
CA ILE A 133 18.17 2.99 8.18
C ILE A 133 16.92 3.70 8.70
N ASP A 134 16.24 4.47 7.86
CA ASP A 134 15.02 5.19 8.24
C ASP A 134 13.88 4.22 8.59
N PHE A 135 13.74 3.14 7.81
CA PHE A 135 12.81 2.06 8.11
C PHE A 135 13.16 1.37 9.45
N PHE A 136 14.43 1.02 9.68
CA PHE A 136 14.88 0.44 10.93
C PHE A 136 14.53 1.32 12.14
N LYS A 137 14.85 2.62 12.05
CA LYS A 137 14.54 3.60 13.10
C LYS A 137 13.04 3.71 13.33
N SER A 138 12.26 3.80 12.25
CA SER A 138 10.80 3.92 12.33
C SER A 138 10.16 2.68 12.95
N PHE A 139 10.63 1.48 12.61
CA PHE A 139 10.09 0.22 13.14
C PHE A 139 10.45 0.02 14.62
N THR A 140 11.69 0.35 15.01
CA THR A 140 12.12 0.34 16.41
C THR A 140 11.34 1.36 17.24
N ALA A 141 11.11 2.57 16.71
CA ALA A 141 10.29 3.57 17.39
C ALA A 141 8.84 3.11 17.56
N LEU A 142 8.27 2.42 16.55
CA LEU A 142 6.94 1.82 16.65
C LEU A 142 6.88 0.76 17.77
N GLU A 143 7.88 -0.09 17.89
CA GLU A 143 7.96 -1.07 18.98
C GLU A 143 7.99 -0.39 20.36
N THR A 144 8.89 0.58 20.55
CA THR A 144 8.98 1.34 21.81
C THR A 144 7.66 2.03 22.13
N ASN A 145 7.03 2.67 21.14
CA ASN A 145 5.74 3.31 21.31
C ASN A 145 4.64 2.30 21.69
N LEU A 146 4.61 1.12 21.08
CA LEU A 146 3.66 0.06 21.42
C LEU A 146 3.83 -0.41 22.87
N ASN A 147 5.07 -0.74 23.28
CA ASN A 147 5.36 -1.21 24.64
C ASN A 147 5.01 -0.13 25.68
N ASN A 148 5.42 1.12 25.45
CA ASN A 148 5.13 2.23 26.37
C ASN A 148 3.63 2.46 26.52
N ASN A 149 2.88 2.48 25.41
CA ASN A 149 1.43 2.63 25.45
C ASN A 149 0.74 1.45 26.15
N TYR A 150 1.25 0.24 25.96
CA TYR A 150 0.74 -0.94 26.66
C TYR A 150 0.94 -0.84 28.17
N TYR A 151 2.13 -0.47 28.65
CA TYR A 151 2.38 -0.32 30.10
C TYR A 151 1.56 0.81 30.72
N LEU A 152 1.45 1.96 30.03
CA LEU A 152 0.61 3.07 30.47
C LEU A 152 -0.88 2.71 30.51
N TYR A 153 -1.32 1.86 29.58
CA TYR A 153 -2.68 1.34 29.60
C TYR A 153 -2.92 0.47 30.83
N LEU A 154 -1.99 -0.44 31.14
CA LEU A 154 -2.08 -1.29 32.34
C LEU A 154 -2.02 -0.49 33.64
N SER A 155 -1.31 0.64 33.67
CA SER A 155 -1.29 1.56 34.82
C SER A 155 -2.54 2.43 34.94
N ARG A 156 -3.58 2.19 34.12
CA ARG A 156 -4.86 2.93 34.12
C ARG A 156 -4.68 4.44 33.92
N THR A 157 -3.65 4.84 33.19
CA THR A 157 -3.40 6.23 32.84
C THR A 157 -4.29 6.64 31.66
N GLU A 158 -4.66 7.92 31.57
CA GLU A 158 -5.34 8.42 30.37
C GLU A 158 -4.39 8.37 29.17
N ILE A 159 -4.76 7.57 28.16
CA ILE A 159 -3.89 7.24 27.02
C ILE A 159 -4.50 7.60 25.66
N ASN A 160 -5.69 8.23 25.62
CA ASN A 160 -6.43 8.47 24.37
C ASN A 160 -5.59 9.19 23.31
N ALA A 161 -4.95 10.31 23.68
CA ALA A 161 -4.08 11.05 22.78
C ALA A 161 -2.91 10.19 22.27
N ARG A 162 -2.32 9.38 23.15
CA ARG A 162 -1.19 8.50 22.81
C ARG A 162 -1.61 7.32 21.92
N MET A 163 -2.84 6.83 22.05
CA MET A 163 -3.39 5.80 21.15
C MET A 163 -3.62 6.35 19.73
N ILE A 164 -4.07 7.59 19.62
CA ILE A 164 -4.16 8.28 18.32
C ILE A 164 -2.76 8.43 17.71
N GLU A 165 -1.76 8.81 18.50
CA GLU A 165 -0.36 8.87 18.06
C GLU A 165 0.21 7.49 17.68
N LEU A 166 -0.18 6.42 18.38
CA LEU A 166 0.21 5.06 18.05
C LEU A 166 -0.37 4.63 16.70
N ILE A 167 -1.66 4.90 16.44
CA ILE A 167 -2.29 4.64 15.14
C ILE A 167 -1.57 5.39 14.02
N LYS A 168 -1.22 6.67 14.24
CA LYS A 168 -0.41 7.45 13.29
C LYS A 168 0.97 6.83 13.08
N SER A 169 1.62 6.40 14.16
CA SER A 169 2.95 5.76 14.11
C SER A 169 2.96 4.48 13.28
N ILE A 170 1.92 3.63 13.38
CA ILE A 170 1.75 2.43 12.54
C ILE A 170 1.69 2.82 11.06
N LYS A 171 0.88 3.82 10.71
CA LYS A 171 0.72 4.30 9.32
C LYS A 171 2.02 4.89 8.77
N ILE A 172 2.71 5.71 9.56
CA ILE A 172 4.02 6.29 9.20
C ILE A 172 5.03 5.17 8.95
N SER A 173 5.14 4.20 9.86
CA SER A 173 6.10 3.11 9.72
C SER A 173 5.84 2.25 8.48
N TYR A 174 4.57 2.00 8.13
CA TYR A 174 4.23 1.34 6.87
C TYR A 174 4.63 2.13 5.63
N VAL A 175 4.46 3.45 5.66
CA VAL A 175 4.91 4.34 4.58
C VAL A 175 6.42 4.31 4.45
N THR A 176 7.17 4.41 5.56
CA THR A 176 8.63 4.33 5.57
C THR A 176 9.13 2.98 5.06
N PHE A 177 8.50 1.88 5.47
CA PHE A 177 8.78 0.55 4.92
C PHE A 177 8.57 0.48 3.41
N SER A 178 7.46 1.04 2.93
CA SER A 178 7.16 1.03 1.49
C SER A 178 8.16 1.87 0.70
N ASP A 179 8.57 3.03 1.22
CA ASP A 179 9.61 3.87 0.61
C ASP A 179 10.96 3.15 0.55
N PHE A 180 11.35 2.45 1.62
CA PHE A 180 12.52 1.57 1.63
C PHE A 180 12.46 0.51 0.52
N ILE A 181 11.35 -0.22 0.41
CA ILE A 181 11.19 -1.24 -0.63
C ILE A 181 11.31 -0.62 -2.03
N LEU A 182 10.64 0.50 -2.28
CA LEU A 182 10.65 1.17 -3.58
C LEU A 182 12.05 1.68 -3.94
N LYS A 183 12.74 2.38 -3.04
CA LYS A 183 14.11 2.88 -3.26
C LYS A 183 15.13 1.75 -3.42
N SER A 184 14.86 0.60 -2.83
CA SER A 184 15.67 -0.60 -2.98
C SER A 184 15.31 -1.42 -4.23
N SER A 185 14.27 -1.06 -4.97
CA SER A 185 13.84 -1.82 -6.15
C SER A 185 14.62 -1.42 -7.41
N ASP A 186 14.53 -2.24 -8.45
CA ASP A 186 15.04 -1.98 -9.79
C ASP A 186 14.62 -0.60 -10.32
N GLN A 187 15.61 0.26 -10.60
CA GLN A 187 15.37 1.65 -11.03
C GLN A 187 14.60 1.76 -12.34
N ARG A 188 14.64 0.72 -13.19
CA ARG A 188 13.89 0.69 -14.44
C ARG A 188 12.37 0.79 -14.21
N PHE A 189 11.89 0.34 -13.05
CA PHE A 189 10.48 0.30 -12.71
C PHE A 189 10.12 1.17 -11.49
N PHE A 190 11.10 1.89 -10.93
CA PHE A 190 10.91 2.68 -9.70
C PHE A 190 9.77 3.69 -9.83
N LYS A 191 9.72 4.44 -10.95
CA LYS A 191 8.69 5.47 -11.17
C LYS A 191 7.30 4.87 -11.20
N GLU A 192 7.13 3.76 -11.91
CA GLU A 192 5.87 3.06 -12.06
C GLU A 192 5.42 2.39 -10.76
N PHE A 193 6.32 1.73 -10.04
CA PHE A 193 6.02 1.16 -8.73
C PHE A 193 5.69 2.24 -7.71
N LYS A 194 6.42 3.35 -7.69
CA LYS A 194 6.11 4.47 -6.79
C LYS A 194 4.74 5.08 -7.10
N ALA A 195 4.43 5.30 -8.38
CA ALA A 195 3.12 5.82 -8.78
C ALA A 195 2.00 4.84 -8.42
N PHE A 196 2.17 3.55 -8.72
CA PHE A 196 1.17 2.53 -8.38
C PHE A 196 1.01 2.36 -6.86
N TRP A 197 2.11 2.41 -6.09
CA TRP A 197 2.02 2.39 -4.64
C TRP A 197 1.25 3.61 -4.11
N THR A 198 1.61 4.81 -4.58
CA THR A 198 1.06 6.07 -4.07
C THR A 198 -0.43 6.20 -4.36
N ASP A 199 -0.84 5.82 -5.57
CA ASP A 199 -2.17 6.15 -6.09
C ASP A 199 -3.10 4.93 -6.17
N PHE A 200 -2.58 3.70 -6.06
CA PHE A 200 -3.39 2.48 -6.01
C PHE A 200 -3.28 1.77 -4.66
N ILE A 201 -2.08 1.35 -4.27
CA ILE A 201 -1.91 0.47 -3.09
C ILE A 201 -2.16 1.22 -1.79
N LYS A 202 -1.56 2.40 -1.60
CA LYS A 202 -1.69 3.19 -0.38
C LYS A 202 -3.16 3.56 -0.11
N PRO A 203 -3.94 4.09 -1.09
CA PRO A 203 -5.34 4.43 -0.85
C PRO A 203 -6.19 3.20 -0.53
N THR A 204 -6.00 2.11 -1.26
CA THR A 204 -6.77 0.87 -1.06
C THR A 204 -6.45 0.22 0.29
N ARG A 205 -5.17 0.19 0.68
CA ARG A 205 -4.70 -0.53 1.86
C ARG A 205 -4.82 0.24 3.16
N LEU A 206 -4.76 1.57 3.13
CA LEU A 206 -4.86 2.39 4.34
C LEU A 206 -6.26 2.90 4.61
N TYR A 207 -7.09 3.06 3.59
CA TYR A 207 -8.38 3.72 3.72
C TYR A 207 -9.54 2.82 3.27
N ILE A 208 -9.60 2.47 1.98
CA ILE A 208 -10.77 1.76 1.39
C ILE A 208 -11.02 0.40 2.05
N ILE A 209 -10.03 -0.50 2.03
CA ILE A 209 -10.22 -1.86 2.55
C ILE A 209 -10.43 -1.86 4.08
N PRO A 210 -9.60 -1.17 4.89
CA PRO A 210 -9.75 -1.23 6.34
C PRO A 210 -11.07 -0.64 6.83
N HIS A 211 -11.49 0.52 6.30
CA HIS A 211 -12.68 1.24 6.76
C HIS A 211 -13.96 0.84 6.01
N ASN A 212 -13.85 -0.06 5.04
CA ASN A 212 -14.96 -0.42 4.17
C ASN A 212 -15.55 0.77 3.39
N ASP A 213 -14.68 1.70 2.99
CA ASP A 213 -15.08 2.99 2.43
C ASP A 213 -15.37 2.87 0.93
N GLN A 214 -16.60 2.45 0.61
CA GLN A 214 -17.09 2.34 -0.75
C GLN A 214 -17.14 3.71 -1.45
N SER A 215 -17.52 4.76 -0.73
CA SER A 215 -17.62 6.12 -1.28
C SER A 215 -16.26 6.61 -1.79
N LEU A 216 -15.20 6.42 -0.99
CA LEU A 216 -13.85 6.74 -1.41
C LEU A 216 -13.37 5.87 -2.59
N PHE A 217 -13.74 4.58 -2.62
CA PHE A 217 -13.45 3.72 -3.77
C PHE A 217 -14.08 4.25 -5.06
N ILE A 218 -15.36 4.62 -5.02
CA ILE A 218 -16.10 5.19 -6.14
C ILE A 218 -15.44 6.50 -6.60
N GLN A 219 -15.12 7.40 -5.66
CA GLN A 219 -14.43 8.66 -5.97
C GLN A 219 -13.08 8.43 -6.67
N LYS A 220 -12.38 7.34 -6.33
CA LYS A 220 -11.03 7.03 -6.83
C LYS A 220 -11.00 6.08 -8.02
N ILE A 221 -12.13 5.59 -8.51
CA ILE A 221 -12.17 4.50 -9.50
C ILE A 221 -11.39 4.81 -10.78
N ASN A 222 -11.47 6.06 -11.28
CA ASN A 222 -10.74 6.51 -12.46
C ASN A 222 -9.23 6.53 -12.23
N ASP A 223 -8.78 7.07 -11.09
CA ASP A 223 -7.38 7.10 -10.70
C ASP A 223 -6.83 5.67 -10.58
N LEU A 224 -7.57 4.79 -9.90
CA LEU A 224 -7.19 3.38 -9.73
C LEU A 224 -7.09 2.67 -11.09
N ASN A 225 -8.06 2.87 -11.98
CA ASN A 225 -8.06 2.30 -13.32
C ASN A 225 -6.85 2.77 -14.14
N LEU A 226 -6.61 4.07 -14.13
CA LEU A 226 -5.51 4.70 -14.85
C LEU A 226 -4.16 4.11 -14.40
N ARG A 227 -3.94 4.02 -13.09
CA ARG A 227 -2.67 3.54 -12.52
C ARG A 227 -2.42 2.08 -12.81
N LEU A 228 -3.44 1.24 -12.72
CA LEU A 228 -3.30 -0.17 -13.03
C LEU A 228 -3.05 -0.40 -14.52
N ASN A 229 -3.73 0.33 -15.40
CA ASN A 229 -3.48 0.28 -16.84
C ASN A 229 -2.06 0.75 -17.21
N PHE A 230 -1.57 1.83 -16.60
CA PHE A 230 -0.20 2.28 -16.81
C PHE A 230 0.82 1.24 -16.39
N LEU A 231 0.68 0.67 -15.19
CA LEU A 231 1.57 -0.39 -14.72
C LEU A 231 1.58 -1.58 -15.70
N ASN A 232 0.39 -2.01 -16.16
CA ASN A 232 0.27 -3.09 -17.12
C ASN A 232 0.99 -2.78 -18.44
N VAL A 233 0.76 -1.61 -19.03
CA VAL A 233 1.38 -1.21 -20.30
C VAL A 233 2.91 -1.14 -20.16
N VAL A 234 3.42 -0.55 -19.10
CA VAL A 234 4.87 -0.41 -18.93
C VAL A 234 5.54 -1.77 -18.76
N LEU A 235 4.99 -2.65 -17.92
CA LEU A 235 5.62 -3.94 -17.64
C LEU A 235 5.42 -4.96 -18.79
N THR A 236 4.33 -4.90 -19.53
CA THR A 236 4.04 -5.91 -20.57
C THR A 236 4.41 -5.50 -21.98
N LYS A 237 4.37 -4.20 -22.31
CA LYS A 237 4.50 -3.70 -23.69
C LYS A 237 5.75 -2.86 -23.95
N ARG A 238 6.33 -2.19 -22.95
CA ARG A 238 7.61 -1.48 -23.14
C ARG A 238 8.73 -2.50 -23.02
N ASN A 239 9.71 -2.44 -23.92
CA ASN A 239 10.78 -3.45 -24.15
C ASN A 239 11.76 -3.68 -22.97
N HIS A 240 11.34 -3.50 -21.72
CA HIS A 240 12.13 -3.88 -20.56
C HIS A 240 12.07 -5.40 -20.38
N PRO A 241 13.22 -6.09 -20.30
CA PRO A 241 13.24 -7.52 -20.10
C PRO A 241 12.77 -7.84 -18.68
N ILE A 242 11.59 -8.47 -18.59
CA ILE A 242 11.05 -9.11 -17.39
C ILE A 242 10.68 -10.56 -17.70
N SER A 243 10.64 -11.41 -16.66
CA SER A 243 10.33 -12.82 -16.82
C SER A 243 8.90 -13.05 -17.32
N LYS A 244 8.66 -14.19 -17.98
CA LYS A 244 7.30 -14.61 -18.39
C LYS A 244 6.35 -14.74 -17.18
N GLN A 245 6.86 -15.20 -16.04
CA GLN A 245 6.10 -15.30 -14.80
C GLN A 245 5.62 -13.93 -14.31
N THR A 246 6.51 -12.93 -14.35
CA THR A 246 6.20 -11.53 -14.00
C THR A 246 5.13 -10.96 -14.93
N LYS A 247 5.23 -11.15 -16.26
CA LYS A 247 4.19 -10.72 -17.22
C LYS A 247 2.83 -11.37 -16.93
N THR A 248 2.84 -12.65 -16.59
CA THR A 248 1.63 -13.41 -16.24
C THR A 248 0.98 -12.82 -14.99
N LEU A 249 1.76 -12.49 -13.96
CA LEU A 249 1.26 -11.89 -12.72
C LEU A 249 0.61 -10.52 -12.97
N VAL A 250 1.24 -9.66 -13.78
CA VAL A 250 0.66 -8.36 -14.16
C VAL A 250 -0.67 -8.52 -14.92
N THR A 251 -0.74 -9.53 -15.79
CA THR A 251 -1.98 -9.87 -16.51
C THR A 251 -3.08 -10.34 -15.56
N ILE A 252 -2.73 -11.15 -14.55
CA ILE A 252 -3.67 -11.57 -13.50
C ILE A 252 -4.22 -10.36 -12.75
N MET A 253 -3.35 -9.43 -12.33
CA MET A 253 -3.77 -8.19 -11.66
C MET A 253 -4.75 -7.37 -12.52
N HIS A 254 -4.45 -7.24 -13.82
CA HIS A 254 -5.30 -6.55 -14.79
C HIS A 254 -6.67 -7.22 -14.95
N ASN A 255 -6.71 -8.55 -15.06
CA ASN A 255 -7.96 -9.29 -15.16
C ASN A 255 -8.82 -9.17 -13.90
N ARG A 256 -8.22 -9.19 -12.70
CA ARG A 256 -8.93 -8.95 -11.44
C ARG A 256 -9.56 -7.56 -11.41
N TRP A 257 -8.82 -6.55 -11.88
CA TRP A 257 -9.33 -5.19 -11.98
C TRP A 257 -10.48 -5.08 -12.99
N ASN A 258 -10.38 -5.70 -14.16
CA ASN A 258 -11.47 -5.74 -15.13
C ASN A 258 -12.73 -6.38 -14.54
N ASN A 259 -12.58 -7.40 -13.68
CA ASN A 259 -13.71 -7.99 -12.96
C ASN A 259 -14.32 -7.03 -11.93
N ILE A 260 -13.51 -6.23 -11.22
CA ILE A 260 -14.01 -5.15 -10.37
C ILE A 260 -14.83 -4.16 -11.20
N LEU A 261 -14.31 -3.71 -12.35
CA LEU A 261 -15.01 -2.77 -13.23
C LEU A 261 -16.34 -3.33 -13.75
N LYS A 262 -16.37 -4.61 -14.16
CA LYS A 262 -17.61 -5.26 -14.63
C LYS A 262 -18.72 -5.32 -13.57
N VAL A 263 -18.35 -5.45 -12.30
CA VAL A 263 -19.30 -5.44 -11.19
C VAL A 263 -19.69 -4.01 -10.80
N THR A 264 -18.78 -3.06 -10.97
CA THR A 264 -18.98 -1.68 -10.49
C THR A 264 -19.73 -0.79 -11.48
N LEU A 265 -19.46 -0.97 -12.78
CA LEU A 265 -19.99 -0.12 -13.84
C LEU A 265 -21.28 -0.73 -14.41
N ARG A 266 -22.31 0.12 -14.55
CA ARG A 266 -23.51 -0.21 -15.33
C ARG A 266 -23.11 -0.39 -16.79
N ARG A 267 -23.78 -1.34 -17.45
CA ARG A 267 -23.82 -1.39 -18.92
C ARG A 267 -24.87 -0.43 -19.43
#